data_AF-A0A1H4FR36-F1
#
_entry.id   AF-A0A1H4FR36-F1
#
_cell.length_a   1.000
_cell.length_b   1.000
_cell.length_c   1.000
_cell.angle_alpha   90.00
_cell.angle_beta   90.00
_cell.angle_gamma   90.00
#
_symmetry.space_group_name_H-M   'P 1'
#
loop_
_entity.id
_entity.type
_entity.pdbx_description
1 polymer ?
#
loop_
_entity_poly.entity_id
_entity_poly.type
_entity_poly.pdbx_seq_one_letter_code
_entity_poly.pdbx_strand_id
1 'polypeptide(L)'
;MKTLIKSLLILLLIVVGGPILFIALLLFLAGDGMCGNDAYAEVHSPDHRYKAIIFQRDCGATTDFSTQISILKMNAELKNKSGNIFVTRGHPDTHAPELTWLSNTELLIHRELDGTEFKAESSLGLINKIQIRYTAGGS
;
A
#
# COMPACT_ATOMS: atom_id res chain seq x y z
N MET A 1 -16.87 -49.27 17.19
CA MET A 1 -15.50 -48.71 17.27
C MET A 1 -15.16 -47.79 16.09
N LYS A 2 -15.26 -48.22 14.82
CA LYS A 2 -15.00 -47.36 13.64
C LYS A 2 -15.90 -46.11 13.54
N THR A 3 -17.16 -46.22 13.93
CA THR A 3 -18.13 -45.11 13.97
C THR A 3 -17.80 -44.08 15.06
N LEU A 4 -17.41 -44.55 16.25
CA LEU A 4 -16.99 -43.69 17.37
C LEU A 4 -15.70 -42.91 17.05
N ILE A 5 -14.71 -43.57 16.42
CA ILE A 5 -13.47 -42.91 16.00
C ILE A 5 -13.76 -41.83 14.95
N LYS A 6 -14.64 -42.10 13.97
CA LYS A 6 -15.06 -41.09 12.98
C LYS A 6 -15.74 -39.90 13.63
N SER A 7 -16.67 -40.12 14.56
CA SER A 7 -17.35 -39.02 15.27
C SER A 7 -16.37 -38.19 16.11
N LEU A 8 -15.37 -38.81 16.75
CA LEU A 8 -14.35 -38.10 17.52
C LEU A 8 -13.44 -37.25 16.61
N LEU A 9 -13.07 -37.76 15.44
CA LEU A 9 -12.28 -37.03 14.44
C LEU A 9 -13.05 -35.84 13.85
N ILE A 10 -14.34 -35.99 13.58
CA ILE A 10 -15.21 -34.90 13.11
C ILE A 10 -15.35 -33.83 14.20
N LEU A 11 -15.54 -34.23 15.46
CA LEU A 11 -15.61 -33.29 16.58
C LEU A 11 -14.30 -32.53 16.75
N LEU A 12 -13.15 -33.20 16.65
CA LEU A 12 -11.83 -32.57 16.70
C LEU A 12 -11.62 -31.57 15.55
N LEU A 13 -12.04 -31.91 14.33
CA LEU A 13 -11.98 -31.02 13.16
C LEU A 13 -12.83 -29.76 13.34
N ILE A 14 -14.01 -29.87 13.96
CA ILE A 14 -14.88 -28.71 14.20
C ILE A 14 -14.33 -27.85 15.34
N VAL A 15 -13.90 -28.47 16.44
CA VAL A 15 -13.42 -27.77 17.64
C VAL A 15 -12.04 -27.13 17.43
N VAL A 16 -11.19 -27.69 16.58
CA VAL A 16 -9.86 -27.14 16.27
C VAL A 16 -9.88 -26.39 14.94
N GLY A 17 -10.38 -27.01 13.87
CA GLY A 17 -10.44 -26.41 12.55
C GLY A 17 -11.42 -25.25 12.44
N GLY A 18 -12.56 -25.30 13.14
CA GLY A 18 -13.54 -24.22 13.19
C GLY A 18 -12.97 -22.91 13.73
N PRO A 19 -12.38 -22.89 14.94
CA PRO A 19 -11.76 -21.69 15.50
C PRO A 19 -10.56 -21.18 14.70
N ILE A 20 -9.72 -22.07 14.16
CA ILE A 20 -8.59 -21.67 13.31
C ILE A 20 -9.11 -20.95 12.05
N LEU A 21 -10.13 -21.51 11.39
CA LEU A 21 -10.74 -20.89 10.21
C LEU A 21 -11.42 -19.56 10.56
N PHE A 22 -12.07 -19.48 11.72
CA PHE A 22 -12.70 -18.26 12.21
C PHE A 22 -11.67 -17.16 12.52
N ILE A 23 -10.56 -17.49 13.19
CA ILE A 23 -9.46 -16.56 13.46
C ILE A 23 -8.80 -16.11 12.15
N ALA A 24 -8.55 -17.03 11.21
CA ALA A 24 -8.00 -16.69 9.90
C ALA A 24 -8.93 -15.73 9.13
N LEU A 25 -10.24 -15.95 9.20
CA LEU A 25 -11.24 -15.06 8.61
C LEU A 25 -11.25 -13.68 9.28
N LEU A 26 -11.16 -13.61 10.61
CA LEU A 26 -11.08 -12.34 11.34
C LEU A 26 -9.81 -11.57 10.99
N LEU A 27 -8.65 -12.24 10.93
CA LEU A 27 -7.38 -11.62 10.51
C LEU A 27 -7.43 -11.13 9.07
N PHE A 28 -8.05 -11.91 8.17
CA PHE A 28 -8.24 -11.51 6.78
C PHE A 28 -9.14 -10.28 6.63
N LEU A 29 -10.22 -10.19 7.43
CA LEU A 29 -11.12 -9.04 7.44
C LEU A 29 -10.50 -7.81 8.13
N ALA A 30 -9.62 -8.01 9.11
CA ALA A 30 -8.99 -6.93 9.86
C ALA A 30 -7.83 -6.24 9.12
N GLY A 31 -7.17 -6.91 8.17
CA GLY A 31 -5.88 -6.50 7.59
C GLY A 31 -5.81 -5.03 7.15
N ASP A 32 -6.61 -4.61 6.16
CA ASP A 32 -6.68 -3.20 5.76
C ASP A 32 -7.78 -2.43 6.50
N GLY A 33 -8.71 -3.13 7.15
CA GLY A 33 -9.88 -2.53 7.79
C GLY A 33 -9.54 -1.65 9.00
N MET A 34 -8.40 -1.92 9.65
CA MET A 34 -7.89 -1.11 10.77
C MET A 34 -7.02 0.07 10.32
N CYS A 35 -6.71 0.16 9.03
CA CYS A 35 -5.88 1.23 8.50
C CYS A 35 -6.72 2.35 7.90
N GLY A 36 -6.16 3.56 7.88
CA GLY A 36 -6.66 4.73 7.18
C GLY A 36 -5.62 5.24 6.18
N ASN A 37 -6.11 5.83 5.09
CA ASN A 37 -5.28 6.56 4.13
C ASN A 37 -5.78 7.99 4.04
N ASP A 38 -4.91 8.96 4.34
CA ASP A 38 -5.21 10.39 4.28
C ASP A 38 -4.37 11.04 3.19
N ALA A 39 -5.02 11.59 2.17
CA ALA A 39 -4.34 12.26 1.07
C ALA A 39 -3.62 13.51 1.58
N TYR A 40 -2.34 13.64 1.23
CA TYR A 40 -1.48 14.77 1.61
C TYR A 40 -1.28 15.73 0.44
N ALA A 41 -0.89 15.21 -0.72
CA ALA A 41 -0.68 16.00 -1.93
C ALA A 41 -0.96 15.18 -3.18
N GLU A 42 -1.31 15.84 -4.28
CA GLU A 42 -1.45 15.21 -5.59
C GLU A 42 -0.83 16.04 -6.70
N VAL A 43 -0.25 15.37 -7.69
CA VAL A 43 0.26 15.98 -8.93
C VAL A 43 -0.26 15.23 -10.15
N HIS A 44 -0.74 15.99 -11.13
CA HIS A 44 -1.39 15.45 -12.33
C HIS A 44 -0.37 15.22 -13.43
N SER A 45 -0.53 14.15 -14.21
CA SER A 45 0.24 13.98 -15.44
C SER A 45 -0.11 15.09 -16.44
N PRO A 46 0.80 15.48 -17.36
CA PRO A 46 0.54 16.59 -18.29
C PRO A 46 -0.70 16.40 -19.16
N ASP A 47 -1.02 15.15 -19.53
CA ASP A 47 -2.23 14.77 -20.26
C ASP A 47 -3.46 14.52 -19.39
N HIS A 48 -3.37 14.73 -18.08
CA HIS A 48 -4.41 14.48 -17.08
C HIS A 48 -5.01 13.06 -17.13
N ARG A 49 -4.27 12.05 -17.60
CA ARG A 49 -4.72 10.64 -17.56
C ARG A 49 -4.44 9.97 -16.22
N TYR A 50 -3.38 10.42 -15.55
CA TYR A 50 -2.92 9.88 -14.27
C TYR A 50 -2.74 10.99 -13.24
N LYS A 51 -2.77 10.60 -11.98
CA LYS A 51 -2.34 11.43 -10.85
C LYS A 51 -1.45 10.60 -9.93
N ALA A 52 -0.38 11.21 -9.44
CA ALA A 52 0.40 10.66 -8.34
C ALA A 52 -0.10 11.30 -7.05
N ILE A 53 -0.44 10.49 -6.05
CA ILE A 53 -0.92 10.95 -4.74
C ILE A 53 0.08 10.53 -3.69
N ILE A 54 0.54 11.49 -2.89
CA ILE A 54 1.22 11.28 -1.61
C ILE A 54 0.15 11.19 -0.53
N PHE A 55 0.24 10.19 0.33
CA PHE A 55 -0.72 10.01 1.42
C PHE A 55 -0.04 9.44 2.66
N GLN A 56 -0.60 9.79 3.81
CA GLN A 56 -0.33 9.10 5.06
C GLN A 56 -1.08 7.78 5.05
N ARG A 57 -0.41 6.70 5.48
CA ARG A 57 -1.09 5.49 5.95
C ARG A 57 -0.82 5.26 7.43
N ASP A 58 -1.89 5.14 8.19
CA ASP A 58 -1.91 4.82 9.63
C ASP A 58 -2.71 3.54 9.86
N CYS A 59 -2.17 2.59 10.61
CA CYS A 59 -2.85 1.33 10.97
C CYS A 59 -3.12 1.21 12.48
N GLY A 60 -3.00 2.31 13.23
CA GLY A 60 -3.34 2.42 14.64
C GLY A 60 -2.13 2.50 15.58
N ALA A 61 -2.43 2.55 16.88
CA ALA A 61 -1.52 3.01 17.93
C ALA A 61 -0.17 2.26 18.06
N THR A 62 -0.07 1.02 17.59
CA THR A 62 1.17 0.24 17.67
C THR A 62 1.98 0.24 16.38
N THR A 63 1.48 0.89 15.32
CA THR A 63 2.19 1.09 14.06
C THR A 63 2.55 2.56 13.91
N ASP A 64 3.76 2.83 13.42
CA ASP A 64 4.15 4.21 13.08
C ASP A 64 3.52 4.63 11.75
N PHE A 65 3.43 5.94 11.55
CA PHE A 65 2.95 6.52 10.29
C PHE A 65 3.89 6.17 9.14
N SER A 66 3.33 6.09 7.95
CA SER A 66 4.10 5.93 6.72
C SER A 66 3.65 6.91 5.66
N THR A 67 4.63 7.44 4.93
CA THR A 67 4.43 8.25 3.75
C THR A 67 4.45 7.31 2.55
N GLN A 68 3.36 7.29 1.80
CA GLN A 68 3.17 6.38 0.68
C GLN A 68 2.77 7.14 -0.57
N ILE A 69 3.13 6.59 -1.73
CA ILE A 69 2.81 7.17 -3.02
C ILE A 69 2.14 6.13 -3.89
N SER A 70 1.03 6.55 -4.52
CA SER A 70 0.37 5.78 -5.56
C SER A 70 0.17 6.58 -6.82
N ILE A 71 0.37 5.94 -7.97
CA ILE A 71 -0.12 6.45 -9.25
C ILE A 71 -1.48 5.83 -9.54
N LEU A 72 -2.47 6.68 -9.77
CA LEU A 72 -3.85 6.31 -10.04
C LEU A 72 -4.29 6.90 -11.39
N LYS A 73 -5.34 6.32 -12.00
CA LYS A 73 -6.07 7.03 -13.07
C LYS A 73 -6.67 8.31 -12.49
N MET A 74 -6.79 9.35 -13.31
CA MET A 74 -7.25 10.68 -12.86
C MET A 74 -8.54 10.63 -12.02
N ASN A 75 -9.55 9.89 -12.49
CA ASN A 75 -10.86 9.79 -11.84
C ASN A 75 -10.94 8.67 -10.79
N ALA A 76 -9.84 7.97 -10.50
CA ALA A 76 -9.83 6.94 -9.47
C ALA A 76 -9.62 7.57 -8.08
N GLU A 77 -10.34 7.03 -7.10
CA GLU A 77 -10.20 7.40 -5.69
C GLU A 77 -9.03 6.67 -5.05
N LEU A 78 -8.44 7.31 -4.03
CA LEU A 78 -7.47 6.67 -3.15
C LEU A 78 -8.20 5.61 -2.31
N LYS A 79 -7.96 4.33 -2.62
CA LYS A 79 -8.48 3.22 -1.82
C LYS A 79 -7.68 3.08 -0.54
N ASN A 80 -8.31 2.53 0.49
CA ASN A 80 -7.65 2.11 1.73
C ASN A 80 -6.75 0.88 1.49
N LYS A 81 -5.62 1.08 0.82
CA LYS A 81 -4.63 0.08 0.42
C LYS A 81 -3.23 0.69 0.49
N SER A 82 -2.22 -0.17 0.61
CA SER A 82 -0.82 0.24 0.54
C SER A 82 -0.47 0.86 -0.83
N GLY A 83 0.51 1.77 -0.81
CA GLY A 83 1.06 2.48 -1.96
C GLY A 83 1.58 1.54 -3.04
N ASN A 84 1.33 1.89 -4.30
CA ASN A 84 1.72 1.04 -5.42
C ASN A 84 3.13 1.31 -5.95
N ILE A 85 3.75 2.47 -5.66
CA ILE A 85 5.08 2.80 -6.19
C ILE A 85 6.13 3.15 -5.14
N PHE A 86 5.76 3.72 -4.01
CA PHE A 86 6.73 4.14 -2.99
C PHE A 86 6.12 4.06 -1.60
N VAL A 87 6.90 3.57 -0.62
CA VAL A 87 6.51 3.47 0.79
C VAL A 87 7.75 3.70 1.64
N THR A 88 7.69 4.70 2.53
CA THR A 88 8.73 4.96 3.53
C THR A 88 8.11 5.25 4.90
N ARG A 89 8.92 5.15 5.95
CA ARG A 89 8.52 5.48 7.32
C ARG A 89 8.39 7.00 7.48
N GLY A 90 7.50 7.43 8.37
CA GLY A 90 7.38 8.82 8.79
C GLY A 90 6.17 9.53 8.20
N HIS A 91 5.76 10.61 8.87
CA HIS A 91 4.60 11.42 8.51
C HIS A 91 4.89 12.30 7.29
N PRO A 92 3.95 12.46 6.33
CA PRO A 92 4.14 13.28 5.13
C PRO A 92 4.63 14.71 5.39
N ASP A 93 4.18 15.37 6.46
CA ASP A 93 4.68 16.70 6.87
C ASP A 93 6.21 16.83 6.95
N THR A 94 6.91 15.73 7.20
CA THR A 94 8.38 15.70 7.34
C THR A 94 9.06 14.80 6.32
N HIS A 95 8.32 13.87 5.70
CA HIS A 95 8.87 12.82 4.85
C HIS A 95 8.29 12.82 3.43
N ALA A 96 7.33 13.69 3.09
CA ALA A 96 6.81 13.81 1.73
C ALA A 96 7.89 14.34 0.79
N PRO A 97 8.26 13.59 -0.27
CA PRO A 97 9.10 14.14 -1.33
C PRO A 97 8.28 15.05 -2.24
N GLU A 98 8.95 15.97 -2.93
CA GLU A 98 8.33 16.64 -4.07
C GLU A 98 8.18 15.67 -5.26
N LEU A 99 7.15 15.89 -6.07
CA LEU A 99 6.85 15.08 -7.25
C LEU A 99 6.79 15.94 -8.50
N THR A 100 7.35 15.45 -9.59
CA THR A 100 7.28 16.12 -10.89
C THR A 100 7.05 15.12 -12.00
N TRP A 101 6.00 15.31 -12.79
CA TRP A 101 5.85 14.57 -14.04
C TRP A 101 6.78 15.17 -15.11
N LEU A 102 7.75 14.39 -15.59
CA LEU A 102 8.64 14.80 -16.68
C LEU A 102 7.97 14.59 -18.05
N SER A 103 7.05 13.64 -18.12
CA SER A 103 6.20 13.36 -19.30
C SER A 103 4.93 12.62 -18.87
N ASN A 104 4.08 12.23 -19.82
CA ASN A 104 2.88 11.43 -19.54
C ASN A 104 3.19 10.02 -19.00
N THR A 105 4.45 9.56 -19.12
CA THR A 105 4.88 8.21 -18.75
C THR A 105 6.10 8.20 -17.84
N GLU A 106 6.44 9.33 -17.23
CA GLU A 106 7.64 9.46 -16.41
C GLU A 106 7.41 10.40 -15.23
N LEU A 107 7.50 9.84 -14.02
CA LEU A 107 7.39 10.55 -12.75
C LEU A 107 8.76 10.60 -12.08
N LEU A 108 9.16 11.80 -11.67
CA LEU A 108 10.33 12.05 -10.84
C LEU A 108 9.90 12.26 -9.39
N ILE A 109 10.53 11.51 -8.49
CA ILE A 109 10.43 11.64 -7.04
C ILE A 109 11.71 12.30 -6.56
N HIS A 110 11.59 13.50 -5.99
CA HIS A 110 12.71 14.29 -5.47
C HIS A 110 13.11 13.79 -4.08
N ARG A 111 13.63 12.58 -4.05
CA ARG A 111 14.25 11.91 -2.90
C ARG A 111 15.27 10.89 -3.40
N GLU A 112 16.45 10.88 -2.81
CA GLU A 112 17.42 9.81 -2.99
C GLU A 112 17.00 8.56 -2.25
N LEU A 113 17.24 7.39 -2.85
CA LEU A 113 17.02 6.11 -2.20
C LEU A 113 18.21 5.78 -1.31
N ASP A 114 17.96 5.54 -0.04
CA ASP A 114 18.98 5.18 0.95
C ASP A 114 18.83 3.73 1.46
N GLY A 115 17.82 3.01 0.98
CA GLY A 115 17.53 1.62 1.33
C GLY A 115 16.66 1.47 2.58
N THR A 116 16.22 2.58 3.19
CA THR A 116 15.26 2.56 4.30
C THR A 116 13.81 2.42 3.83
N GLU A 117 13.57 2.54 2.53
CA GLU A 117 12.25 2.40 1.93
C GLU A 117 11.73 0.96 2.03
N PHE A 118 10.46 0.84 2.39
CA PHE A 118 9.76 -0.45 2.33
C PHE A 118 9.34 -0.81 0.90
N LYS A 119 9.20 0.20 0.03
CA LYS A 119 8.95 0.05 -1.40
C LYS A 119 9.52 1.23 -2.18
N ALA A 120 10.21 0.93 -3.28
CA ALA A 120 10.64 1.90 -4.28
C ALA A 120 10.62 1.23 -5.66
N GLU A 121 9.52 1.37 -6.39
CA GLU A 121 9.38 0.82 -7.74
C GLU A 121 10.13 1.70 -8.75
N SER A 122 10.72 1.06 -9.76
CA SER A 122 11.29 1.76 -10.92
C SER A 122 10.28 1.97 -12.04
N SER A 123 9.15 1.26 -11.99
CA SER A 123 8.09 1.40 -12.98
C SER A 123 6.75 0.80 -12.54
N LEU A 124 5.67 1.22 -13.20
CA LEU A 124 4.32 0.72 -12.99
C LEU A 124 3.66 0.32 -14.31
N GLY A 125 3.06 -0.87 -14.34
CA GLY A 125 2.30 -1.40 -15.49
C GLY A 125 3.16 -2.15 -16.52
N LEU A 126 2.53 -3.08 -17.24
CA LEU A 126 3.20 -3.95 -18.22
C LEU A 126 3.15 -3.42 -19.66
N ILE A 127 2.04 -2.79 -20.05
CA ILE A 127 1.80 -2.33 -21.43
C ILE A 127 2.00 -0.82 -21.56
N ASN A 128 1.32 -0.05 -20.70
CA ASN A 128 1.47 1.41 -20.61
C ASN A 128 2.38 1.72 -19.41
N LYS A 129 3.66 1.40 -19.57
CA LYS A 129 4.65 1.46 -18.48
C LYS A 129 4.92 2.92 -18.11
N ILE A 130 4.67 3.27 -16.86
CA ILE A 130 5.08 4.55 -16.28
C ILE A 130 6.42 4.32 -15.60
N GLN A 131 7.45 5.08 -15.98
CA GLN A 131 8.77 5.04 -15.36
C GLN A 131 8.79 5.92 -14.12
N ILE A 132 9.50 5.46 -13.09
CA ILE A 132 9.64 6.17 -11.82
C ILE A 132 11.12 6.40 -11.59
N ARG A 133 11.50 7.66 -11.42
CA ARG A 133 12.88 8.08 -11.17
C ARG A 133 12.99 8.71 -9.80
N TYR A 134 14.19 8.61 -9.24
CA TYR A 134 14.57 9.14 -7.95
C TYR A 134 15.77 10.06 -8.14
N THR A 135 15.76 11.22 -7.49
CA THR A 135 16.87 12.18 -7.53
C THR A 135 16.96 12.92 -6.19
N ALA A 136 18.10 13.55 -5.91
CA ALA A 136 18.26 14.37 -4.72
C ALA A 136 17.14 15.42 -4.63
N GLY A 137 16.56 15.56 -3.43
CA GLY A 137 15.63 16.65 -3.16
C GLY A 137 16.32 17.99 -3.39
N GLY A 138 15.71 18.87 -4.17
CA GLY A 138 16.15 20.26 -4.25
C GLY A 138 16.06 20.89 -2.86
N SER A 139 17.19 21.38 -2.36
CA SER A 139 17.31 22.13 -1.10
C SER A 139 16.52 23.44 -1.13
#